data_AF-A0AAE9LQF4-F1
#
_entry.id   AF-A0AAE9LQF4-F1
#
_cell.length_a   1.000
_cell.length_b   1.000
_cell.length_c   1.000
_cell.angle_alpha   90.00
_cell.angle_beta   90.00
_cell.angle_gamma   90.00
#
_symmetry.space_group_name_H-M   'P 1'
#
loop_
_entity.id
_entity.type
_entity.pdbx_description
1 polymer ?
#
loop_
_entity_poly.entity_id
_entity_poly.type
_entity_poly.pdbx_seq_one_letter_code
_entity_poly.pdbx_strand_id
1 'polypeptide(L)'
;MTIKEFFDAEVVEIDEPAILISINKTVDERSIYDAARFAWKLKLEEAEKAELIFAITRGVIRGVFIAKQWLPATEDNFPNFHLINEEVYTPTLREKRFGFIGHAAPEYFQEKYLGKKIPEKFRRRGASNPIKYSWKAKD
;
A
#
# COMPACT_ATOMS: atom_id res chain seq x y z
N MET A 1 -2.20 -18.18 6.09
CA MET A 1 -2.56 -18.56 4.72
C MET A 1 -1.71 -19.75 4.31
N THR A 2 -2.34 -20.86 3.93
CA THR A 2 -1.64 -22.06 3.46
C THR A 2 -1.15 -21.88 2.02
N ILE A 3 -0.20 -22.70 1.55
CA ILE A 3 0.26 -22.67 0.15
C ILE A 3 -0.91 -22.89 -0.81
N LYS A 4 -1.87 -23.75 -0.44
CA LYS A 4 -3.06 -24.05 -1.23
C LYS A 4 -3.95 -22.83 -1.43
N GLU A 5 -4.27 -22.12 -0.34
CA GLU A 5 -5.08 -20.88 -0.39
C GLU A 5 -4.45 -19.79 -1.26
N PHE A 6 -3.12 -19.74 -1.34
CA PHE A 6 -2.44 -18.80 -2.24
C PHE A 6 -2.71 -19.13 -3.71
N PHE A 7 -2.71 -20.40 -4.11
CA PHE A 7 -2.98 -20.79 -5.50
C PHE A 7 -4.45 -20.61 -5.88
N ASP A 8 -5.37 -20.88 -4.95
CA ASP A 8 -6.82 -20.83 -5.22
C ASP A 8 -7.43 -19.42 -5.15
N ALA A 9 -6.69 -18.42 -4.65
CA ALA A 9 -7.19 -17.05 -4.55
C ALA A 9 -7.60 -16.48 -5.93
N GLU A 10 -8.87 -16.06 -6.02
CA GLU A 10 -9.50 -15.42 -7.19
C GLU A 10 -8.72 -14.15 -7.59
N VAL A 11 -8.58 -13.92 -8.90
CA VAL A 11 -8.05 -12.65 -9.42
C VAL A 11 -9.20 -11.66 -9.50
N VAL A 12 -9.04 -10.49 -8.89
CA VAL A 12 -10.07 -9.45 -8.84
C VAL A 12 -9.85 -8.39 -9.92
N GLU A 13 -10.93 -7.87 -10.49
CA GLU A 13 -10.90 -6.64 -11.27
C GLU A 13 -10.92 -5.42 -10.33
N ILE A 14 -10.08 -4.43 -10.64
CA ILE A 14 -9.92 -3.21 -9.83
C ILE A 14 -10.64 -2.09 -10.58
N ASP A 15 -11.85 -1.76 -10.12
CA ASP A 15 -12.72 -0.79 -10.78
C ASP A 15 -12.50 0.63 -10.23
N GLU A 16 -12.19 0.73 -8.93
CA GLU A 16 -12.01 2.02 -8.27
C GLU A 16 -10.58 2.57 -8.45
N PRO A 17 -10.41 3.91 -8.45
CA PRO A 17 -9.10 4.54 -8.36
C PRO A 17 -8.37 4.08 -7.09
N ALA A 18 -7.36 3.22 -7.25
CA ALA A 18 -6.67 2.59 -6.15
C ALA A 18 -5.15 2.76 -6.25
N ILE A 19 -4.52 3.00 -5.10
CA ILE A 19 -3.07 2.86 -4.94
C ILE A 19 -2.78 1.46 -4.42
N LEU A 20 -1.91 0.76 -5.13
CA LEU A 20 -1.47 -0.58 -4.80
C LEU A 20 -0.09 -0.48 -4.16
N ILE A 21 0.00 -0.82 -2.87
CA ILE A 21 1.21 -0.70 -2.07
C ILE A 21 1.72 -2.09 -1.70
N SER A 22 2.88 -2.47 -2.24
CA SER A 22 3.55 -3.71 -1.86
C SER A 22 4.28 -3.56 -0.53
N ILE A 23 3.76 -4.22 0.51
CA ILE A 23 4.30 -4.16 1.88
C ILE A 23 5.16 -5.37 2.27
N ASN A 24 5.64 -6.15 1.30
CA ASN A 24 6.42 -7.38 1.53
C ASN A 24 7.65 -7.20 2.43
N LYS A 25 8.19 -5.99 2.54
CA LYS A 25 9.40 -5.71 3.33
C LYS A 25 9.12 -5.18 4.74
N THR A 26 7.88 -4.80 5.05
CA THR A 26 7.50 -4.13 6.30
C THR A 26 6.42 -4.86 7.08
N VAL A 27 5.75 -5.84 6.46
CA VAL A 27 4.61 -6.55 7.05
C VAL A 27 4.97 -7.44 8.24
N ASP A 28 6.22 -7.91 8.32
CA ASP A 28 6.64 -8.80 9.42
C ASP A 28 6.94 -8.03 10.72
N GLU A 29 7.17 -6.72 10.63
CA GLU A 29 7.52 -5.86 11.76
C GLU A 29 6.34 -4.99 12.25
N ARG A 30 5.24 -4.95 11.49
CA ARG A 30 4.16 -3.98 11.66
C ARG A 30 2.81 -4.59 11.36
N SER A 31 1.75 -3.96 11.87
CA SER A 31 0.39 -4.23 11.41
C SER A 31 0.27 -3.96 9.89
N ILE A 32 -0.68 -4.60 9.21
CA ILE A 32 -0.92 -4.36 7.77
C ILE A 32 -1.19 -2.88 7.48
N TYR A 33 -1.93 -2.21 8.37
CA TYR A 33 -2.24 -0.79 8.24
C TYR A 33 -0.97 0.06 8.40
N ASP A 34 -0.16 -0.18 9.43
CA ASP A 34 1.08 0.56 9.67
C ASP A 34 2.12 0.33 8.56
N ALA A 35 2.20 -0.91 8.08
CA ALA A 35 3.05 -1.29 6.97
C ALA A 35 2.61 -0.62 5.66
N ALA A 36 1.31 -0.32 5.49
CA ALA A 36 0.74 0.32 4.32
C ALA A 36 0.72 1.84 4.40
N ARG A 37 0.66 2.44 5.59
CA ARG A 37 0.49 3.88 5.76
C ARG A 37 1.77 4.69 5.71
N PHE A 38 2.93 4.04 5.79
CA PHE A 38 4.22 4.70 5.92
C PHE A 38 5.33 3.89 5.22
N ALA A 39 6.27 4.45 4.46
CA ALA A 39 6.40 5.81 3.94
C ALA A 39 6.86 5.77 2.48
N TRP A 40 6.11 6.44 1.63
CA TRP A 40 6.07 6.17 0.20
C TRP A 40 6.57 7.35 -0.60
N LYS A 41 7.53 7.11 -1.50
CA LYS A 41 7.99 8.14 -2.43
C LYS A 41 6.96 8.31 -3.55
N LEU A 42 6.16 9.34 -3.47
CA LEU A 42 5.05 9.62 -4.39
C LEU A 42 4.85 11.13 -4.60
N LYS A 43 4.03 11.47 -5.59
CA LYS A 43 3.53 12.83 -5.78
C LYS A 43 2.18 12.95 -5.07
N LEU A 44 2.05 13.95 -4.19
CA LEU A 44 0.84 14.14 -3.38
C LEU A 44 -0.43 14.25 -4.24
N GLU A 45 -0.38 15.10 -5.29
CA GLU A 45 -1.46 15.30 -6.27
C GLU A 45 -1.94 14.00 -6.94
N GLU A 46 -1.06 13.00 -7.06
CA GLU A 46 -1.42 11.69 -7.61
C GLU A 46 -2.01 10.79 -6.54
N ALA A 47 -1.51 10.88 -5.31
CA ALA A 47 -2.02 10.07 -4.21
C ALA A 47 -3.44 10.47 -3.78
N GLU A 48 -3.78 11.76 -3.88
CA GLU A 48 -5.10 12.30 -3.53
C GLU A 48 -6.20 11.88 -4.51
N LYS A 49 -5.86 11.37 -5.70
CA LYS A 49 -6.83 10.82 -6.66
C LYS A 49 -7.37 9.45 -6.26
N ALA A 50 -6.77 8.80 -5.28
CA ALA A 50 -7.12 7.46 -4.88
C ALA A 50 -8.33 7.45 -3.93
N GLU A 51 -9.33 6.66 -4.28
CA GLU A 51 -10.44 6.33 -3.38
C GLU A 51 -10.04 5.21 -2.41
N LEU A 52 -9.22 4.27 -2.88
CA LEU A 52 -8.78 3.11 -2.12
C LEU A 52 -7.26 2.96 -2.08
N ILE A 53 -6.78 2.33 -1.02
CA ILE A 53 -5.39 1.91 -0.86
C ILE A 53 -5.38 0.41 -0.55
N PHE A 54 -4.70 -0.35 -1.40
CA PHE A 54 -4.51 -1.78 -1.22
C PHE A 54 -3.13 -2.07 -0.65
N ALA A 55 -3.09 -2.69 0.52
CA ALA A 55 -1.88 -3.26 1.09
C ALA A 55 -1.68 -4.68 0.53
N ILE A 56 -0.57 -4.92 -0.15
CA ILE A 56 -0.36 -6.14 -0.94
C ILE A 56 0.85 -6.92 -0.42
N THR A 57 0.64 -8.21 -0.18
CA THR A 57 1.72 -9.17 0.08
C THR A 57 1.72 -10.23 -1.02
N ARG A 58 2.86 -10.40 -1.70
CA ARG A 58 3.06 -11.43 -2.75
C ARG A 58 1.92 -11.47 -3.79
N GLY A 59 1.37 -10.31 -4.15
CA GLY A 59 0.29 -10.20 -5.15
C GLY A 59 -1.13 -10.41 -4.61
N VAL A 60 -1.29 -10.66 -3.31
CA VAL A 60 -2.59 -10.80 -2.63
C VAL A 60 -2.88 -9.55 -1.81
N ILE A 61 -4.11 -9.04 -1.92
CA ILE A 61 -4.60 -7.90 -1.14
C ILE A 61 -4.83 -8.36 0.31
N ARG A 62 -4.20 -7.69 1.27
CA ARG A 62 -4.25 -7.98 2.72
C ARG A 62 -4.92 -6.89 3.53
N GLY A 63 -5.04 -5.69 2.97
CA GLY A 63 -5.69 -4.57 3.61
C GLY A 63 -6.29 -3.68 2.55
N VAL A 64 -7.47 -3.15 2.83
CA VAL A 64 -8.16 -2.18 1.99
C VAL A 64 -8.47 -0.98 2.87
N PHE A 65 -7.94 0.19 2.51
CA PHE A 65 -7.99 1.38 3.33
C PHE A 65 -8.46 2.59 2.52
N ILE A 66 -8.97 3.59 3.22
CA ILE A 66 -9.25 4.93 2.70
C ILE A 66 -8.34 5.90 3.43
N ALA A 67 -7.56 6.69 2.68
CA ALA A 67 -6.82 7.81 3.25
C ALA A 67 -7.77 8.98 3.51
N LYS A 68 -7.76 9.49 4.75
CA LYS A 68 -8.41 10.76 5.10
C LYS A 68 -7.48 11.94 4.88
N GLN A 69 -6.19 11.72 5.05
CA GLN A 69 -5.17 12.74 4.89
C GLN A 69 -3.85 12.11 4.51
N TRP A 70 -3.13 12.77 3.60
CA TRP A 70 -1.73 12.48 3.31
C TRP A 70 -0.84 13.50 4.02
N LEU A 71 0.23 13.02 4.65
CA LEU A 71 1.15 13.83 5.43
C LEU A 71 2.60 13.53 5.02
N PRO A 72 3.50 14.53 5.05
CA PRO A 72 4.94 14.27 4.96
C PRO A 72 5.36 13.23 6.00
N ALA A 73 6.20 12.27 5.61
CA ALA A 73 6.66 11.19 6.48
C ALA A 73 7.75 11.67 7.46
N THR A 74 7.50 12.74 8.21
CA THR A 74 8.37 13.28 9.25
C THR A 74 8.13 12.59 10.59
N GLU A 75 9.03 12.79 11.55
CA GLU A 75 8.86 12.29 12.93
C GLU A 75 7.65 12.92 13.62
N ASP A 76 7.39 14.21 13.40
CA ASP A 76 6.22 14.90 13.96
C ASP A 76 4.88 14.28 13.52
N ASN A 77 4.77 13.89 12.24
CA ASN A 77 3.53 13.34 11.69
C ASN A 77 3.39 11.83 11.94
N PHE A 78 4.51 11.11 12.02
CA PHE A 78 4.56 9.66 12.22
C PHE A 78 5.57 9.32 13.32
N PRO A 79 5.28 9.65 14.59
CA PRO A 79 6.17 9.37 15.70
C PRO A 79 6.33 7.86 15.87
N ASN A 80 7.54 7.41 16.21
CA ASN A 80 7.91 5.99 16.35
C ASN A 80 7.88 5.18 15.04
N PHE A 81 7.87 5.83 13.88
CA PHE A 81 8.04 5.16 12.59
C PHE A 81 9.44 5.39 12.02
N HIS A 82 10.10 4.30 11.61
CA HIS A 82 11.40 4.30 10.96
C HIS A 82 11.30 3.76 9.51
N LEU A 83 12.14 4.25 8.61
CA LEU A 83 12.37 3.55 7.34
C LEU A 83 13.10 2.22 7.60
N ILE A 84 13.01 1.29 6.66
CA ILE A 84 13.81 0.06 6.73
C ILE A 84 15.29 0.45 6.76
N ASN A 85 16.03 -0.08 7.74
CA ASN A 85 17.43 0.23 8.01
C ASN A 85 17.72 1.68 8.44
N GLU A 86 16.71 2.42 8.92
CA GLU A 86 16.91 3.74 9.53
C GLU A 86 16.90 3.62 11.05
N GLU A 87 18.08 3.63 11.67
CA GLU A 87 18.22 3.55 13.13
C GLU A 87 17.84 4.88 13.81
N VAL A 88 18.13 6.00 13.15
CA VAL A 88 17.86 7.36 13.64
C VAL A 88 17.18 8.16 12.55
N TYR A 89 16.16 8.95 12.93
CA TYR A 89 15.44 9.83 12.01
C TYR A 89 16.40 10.71 11.20
N THR A 90 16.31 10.61 9.87
CA THR A 90 17.16 11.39 8.95
C THR A 90 16.28 12.17 7.97
N PRO A 91 16.14 13.51 8.12
CA PRO A 91 15.23 14.33 7.30
C PRO A 91 15.39 14.16 5.78
N THR A 92 16.63 14.08 5.31
CA THR A 92 16.94 13.95 3.87
C THR A 92 16.43 12.61 3.28
N LEU A 93 16.37 11.54 4.09
CA LEU A 93 15.80 10.26 3.66
C LEU A 93 14.26 10.29 3.59
N ARG A 94 13.62 11.23 4.30
CA ARG A 94 12.17 11.44 4.33
C ARG A 94 11.68 12.39 3.23
N GLU A 95 12.57 13.08 2.53
CA GLU A 95 12.20 14.00 1.46
C GLU A 95 11.32 13.32 0.40
N LYS A 96 10.20 13.99 0.06
CA LYS A 96 9.21 13.53 -0.92
C LYS A 96 8.60 12.16 -0.58
N ARG A 97 8.69 11.74 0.67
CA ARG A 97 7.96 10.58 1.19
C ARG A 97 6.75 11.05 1.96
N PHE A 98 5.63 10.40 1.69
CA PHE A 98 4.37 10.67 2.35
C PHE A 98 3.86 9.39 3.00
N GLY A 99 3.18 9.56 4.13
CA GLY A 99 2.29 8.55 4.69
C GLY A 99 0.86 9.05 4.67
N PHE A 100 -0.07 8.20 5.09
CA PHE A 100 -1.47 8.61 5.25
C PHE A 100 -2.01 8.30 6.64
N ILE A 101 -3.00 9.09 7.05
CA ILE A 101 -3.90 8.78 8.15
C ILE A 101 -5.23 8.40 7.53
N GLY A 102 -5.76 7.25 7.92
CA GLY A 102 -6.94 6.67 7.30
C GLY A 102 -7.59 5.61 8.17
N HIS A 103 -8.46 4.83 7.55
CA HIS A 103 -9.16 3.73 8.21
C HIS A 103 -9.42 2.61 7.20
N ALA A 104 -9.87 1.45 7.72
CA ALA A 104 -10.37 0.37 6.87
C ALA A 104 -11.51 0.88 5.98
N ALA A 105 -11.50 0.52 4.70
CA ALA A 105 -12.63 0.80 3.82
C ALA A 105 -13.91 0.09 4.33
N PRO A 106 -15.11 0.60 3.99
CA PRO A 106 -16.38 -0.06 4.28
C PRO A 106 -16.42 -1.54 3.90
N GLU A 107 -17.27 -2.31 4.59
CA GLU A 107 -17.34 -3.78 4.49
C GLU A 107 -17.47 -4.28 3.05
N TYR A 108 -18.32 -3.67 2.23
CA TYR A 108 -18.50 -4.08 0.83
C TYR A 108 -17.19 -4.02 0.00
N PHE A 109 -16.29 -3.08 0.29
CA PHE A 109 -14.97 -3.06 -0.35
C PHE A 109 -14.04 -4.11 0.23
N GLN A 110 -14.13 -4.38 1.54
CA GLN A 110 -13.34 -5.46 2.17
C GLN A 110 -13.72 -6.81 1.57
N GLU A 111 -15.01 -7.12 1.48
CA GLU A 111 -15.53 -8.34 0.87
C GLU A 111 -15.15 -8.46 -0.61
N LYS A 112 -15.21 -7.35 -1.34
CA LYS A 112 -14.85 -7.33 -2.76
C LYS A 112 -13.37 -7.62 -3.00
N TYR A 113 -12.47 -7.18 -2.12
CA TYR A 113 -11.03 -7.12 -2.42
C TYR A 113 -10.12 -7.96 -1.53
N LEU A 114 -10.42 -8.11 -0.23
CA LEU A 114 -9.51 -8.81 0.69
C LEU A 114 -9.31 -10.27 0.28
N GLY A 115 -8.06 -10.74 0.38
CA GLY A 115 -7.69 -12.12 0.07
C GLY A 115 -7.58 -12.43 -1.42
N LYS A 116 -8.05 -11.53 -2.30
CA LYS A 116 -7.98 -11.71 -3.75
C LYS A 116 -6.61 -11.32 -4.31
N LYS A 117 -6.28 -11.91 -5.46
CA LYS A 117 -5.07 -11.58 -6.21
C LYS A 117 -5.30 -10.35 -7.08
N ILE A 118 -4.29 -9.50 -7.15
CA ILE A 118 -4.29 -8.40 -8.12
C ILE A 118 -4.06 -8.93 -9.55
N PRO A 119 -4.59 -8.23 -10.58
CA PRO A 119 -4.35 -8.57 -11.97
C PRO A 119 -2.86 -8.64 -12.34
N GLU A 120 -2.52 -9.47 -13.31
CA GLU A 120 -1.14 -9.70 -13.76
C GLU A 120 -0.41 -8.40 -14.16
N LYS A 121 -1.14 -7.47 -14.78
CA LYS A 121 -0.60 -6.15 -15.17
C LYS A 121 0.02 -5.37 -14.01
N PHE A 122 -0.41 -5.63 -12.77
CA PHE A 122 0.15 -5.04 -11.55
C PHE A 122 1.21 -5.92 -10.85
N ARG A 123 1.47 -7.14 -11.33
CA ARG A 123 2.42 -8.11 -10.73
C ARG A 123 3.84 -8.06 -11.32
N ARG A 124 4.14 -7.12 -12.23
CA ARG A 124 5.46 -7.01 -12.90
C ARG A 124 6.62 -7.05 -11.89
N ARG A 125 7.52 -8.02 -12.06
CA ARG A 125 8.71 -8.25 -11.22
C ARG A 125 9.78 -7.20 -11.49
N GLY A 126 10.58 -6.88 -10.48
CA GLY A 126 11.77 -6.00 -10.63
C GLY A 126 11.50 -4.48 -10.55
N ALA A 127 10.27 -4.05 -10.32
CA ALA A 127 10.00 -2.63 -10.06
C ALA A 127 10.54 -2.23 -8.69
N SER A 128 11.52 -1.31 -8.66
CA SER A 128 12.09 -0.78 -7.41
C SER A 128 11.08 0.02 -6.57
N ASN A 129 10.02 0.54 -7.19
CA ASN A 129 8.96 1.26 -6.50
C ASN A 129 7.85 0.31 -6.06
N PRO A 130 7.58 0.16 -4.74
CA PRO A 130 6.50 -0.69 -4.23
C PRO A 130 5.09 -0.16 -4.53
N ILE A 131 4.95 1.05 -5.07
CA ILE A 131 3.66 1.73 -5.33
C ILE A 131 3.26 1.58 -6.80
N LYS A 132 1.99 1.25 -7.04
CA LYS A 132 1.34 1.34 -8.36
C LYS A 132 0.02 2.08 -8.25
N TYR A 133 -0.47 2.58 -9.37
CA TYR A 133 -1.74 3.30 -9.48
C TYR A 133 -2.63 2.58 -10.48
N SER A 134 -3.88 2.29 -10.13
CA SER A 134 -4.81 1.54 -11.01
C SER A 134 -5.00 2.23 -12.37
N TRP A 135 -5.07 3.56 -12.37
CA TRP A 135 -5.26 4.39 -13.57
C TRP A 135 -3.98 4.63 -14.42
N LYS A 136 -2.82 4.09 -14.03
CA LYS A 136 -1.57 4.22 -14.81
C LYS A 136 -1.08 2.93 -15.42
N ALA A 137 -1.67 1.79 -15.05
CA ALA A 137 -1.35 0.54 -15.70
C ALA A 137 -1.93 0.57 -17.12
N LYS A 138 -1.05 0.46 -18.10
CA LYS A 138 -1.45 0.14 -19.48
C LYS A 138 -1.75 -1.34 -19.53
N ASP A 139 -2.85 -1.70 -20.19
CA ASP A 139 -3.14 -3.08 -20.57
C ASP A 139 -2.04 -3.65 -21.48
#